data_AF-B2Z3Y3-F1
#
_entry.id   AF-B2Z3Y3-F1
#
_cell.length_a   1.000
_cell.length_b   1.000
_cell.length_c   1.000
_cell.angle_alpha   90.00
_cell.angle_beta   90.00
_cell.angle_gamma   90.00
#
_symmetry.space_group_name_H-M   'P 1'
#
loop_
_entity.id
_entity.type
_entity.pdbx_description
1 polymer ?
#
loop_
_entity_poly.entity_id
_entity_poly.type
_entity_poly.pdbx_seq_one_letter_code
_entity_poly.pdbx_strand_id
1 'polypeptide(L)' 'DPTDKLFTVHGLWPSNRNGPDPEKCKTTTMNSQKIGNMTAQLEIIWPNV' A
#
# COMPACT_ATOMS: atom_id res chain seq x y z
N ASP A 1 -2.64 -11.58 24.49
CA ASP A 1 -1.97 -11.70 23.18
C ASP A 1 -0.82 -10.72 23.13
N PRO A 2 0.41 -11.10 22.77
CA PRO A 2 1.48 -10.13 22.66
C PRO A 2 1.16 -9.17 21.51
N THR A 3 1.28 -7.87 21.77
CA THR A 3 1.04 -6.75 20.84
C THR A 3 1.94 -6.79 19.59
N ASP A 4 2.82 -7.80 19.47
CA ASP A 4 3.88 -7.93 18.47
C ASP A 4 3.47 -8.59 17.14
N LYS A 5 2.19 -8.94 16.96
CA LYS A 5 1.70 -9.64 15.75
C LYS A 5 0.51 -8.94 15.10
N LEU A 6 0.66 -7.65 14.83
CA LEU A 6 -0.31 -6.92 14.01
C LEU A 6 -0.08 -7.27 12.53
N PHE A 7 -1.16 -7.58 11.80
CA PHE A 7 -1.09 -7.66 10.35
C PHE A 7 -0.80 -6.27 9.79
N THR A 8 0.21 -6.19 8.92
CA THR A 8 0.57 -4.99 8.19
C THR A 8 0.20 -5.13 6.72
N VAL A 9 0.02 -3.99 6.06
CA VAL A 9 -0.23 -3.94 4.63
C VAL A 9 1.09 -4.18 3.89
N HIS A 10 1.10 -5.13 2.96
CA HIS A 10 2.18 -5.27 1.98
C HIS A 10 1.88 -4.44 0.74
N GLY A 11 0.64 -4.52 0.25
CA GLY A 11 0.20 -3.75 -0.91
C GLY A 11 -1.26 -3.96 -1.28
N LEU A 12 -1.69 -3.17 -2.26
CA LEU A 12 -3.00 -3.25 -2.90
C LEU A 12 -2.76 -3.51 -4.38
N TRP A 13 -3.13 -4.70 -4.86
CA TRP A 13 -2.99 -5.09 -6.26
C TRP A 13 -4.37 -5.18 -6.90
N PRO A 14 -4.66 -4.38 -7.94
CA PRO A 14 -5.81 -4.61 -8.79
C PRO A 14 -5.70 -5.99 -9.42
N SER A 15 -6.78 -6.77 -9.37
CA SER A 15 -6.79 -8.11 -9.96
C SER A 15 -7.90 -8.28 -10.98
N ASN A 16 -7.59 -9.02 -12.04
CA ASN A 16 -8.53 -9.40 -13.07
C ASN A 16 -8.83 -10.90 -12.97
N ARG A 17 -10.08 -11.25 -12.64
CA ARG A 17 -10.47 -12.66 -12.45
C ARG A 17 -10.25 -13.52 -13.70
N ASN A 18 -10.46 -12.94 -14.88
CA ASN A 18 -10.53 -13.67 -16.15
C ASN A 18 -9.32 -13.39 -17.06
N GLY A 19 -8.28 -12.73 -16.55
CA GLY A 19 -7.13 -12.35 -17.34
C GLY A 19 -5.97 -11.87 -16.47
N PRO A 20 -4.88 -11.38 -17.07
CA PRO A 20 -3.75 -10.87 -16.31
C PRO A 20 -4.14 -9.65 -15.45
N ASP A 21 -3.55 -9.57 -14.26
CA ASP A 21 -3.66 -8.41 -13.40
C ASP A 21 -2.98 -7.20 -14.06
N PRO A 22 -3.64 -6.03 -14.13
CA PRO A 22 -3.06 -4.87 -14.76
C PRO A 22 -1.96 -4.27 -13.87
N GLU A 23 -0.83 -3.91 -14.47
CA GLU A 23 0.25 -3.18 -13.81
C GLU A 23 0.63 -1.93 -14.62
N LYS A 24 1.18 -0.92 -13.92
CA LYS A 24 1.74 0.29 -14.54
C LYS A 24 0.75 1.02 -15.48
N CYS A 25 -0.53 1.09 -15.09
CA CYS A 25 -1.62 1.62 -15.92
C CYS A 25 -1.42 3.07 -16.41
N LYS A 26 -0.68 3.89 -15.66
CA LYS A 26 -0.36 5.28 -16.03
C LYS A 26 1.08 5.60 -15.67
N THR A 27 1.76 6.36 -16.53
CA THR A 27 3.08 6.93 -16.27
C THR A 27 2.93 8.19 -15.41
N THR A 28 2.49 8.03 -14.16
CA THR A 28 2.33 9.13 -13.22
C THR A 28 3.25 8.93 -12.02
N THR A 29 4.06 9.94 -11.73
CA THR A 29 4.88 9.96 -10.52
C THR A 29 3.99 10.16 -9.29
N MET A 30 4.22 9.36 -8.25
CA MET A 30 3.55 9.53 -6.96
C MET A 30 3.87 10.91 -6.37
N ASN A 31 2.83 11.64 -5.95
CA ASN A 31 3.00 12.89 -5.20
C ASN A 31 2.73 12.62 -3.71
N SER A 32 3.79 12.57 -2.91
CA SER A 32 3.73 12.29 -1.47
C SER A 32 2.98 13.36 -0.67
N GLN A 33 2.94 14.61 -1.13
CA GLN A 33 2.24 15.70 -0.44
C GLN A 33 0.73 15.42 -0.35
N LYS A 34 0.16 14.69 -1.31
CA LYS A 34 -1.27 14.32 -1.31
C LYS A 34 -1.66 13.40 -0.17
N ILE A 35 -0.71 12.66 0.40
CA ILE A 35 -0.93 11.70 1.49
C ILE A 35 -0.26 12.12 2.79
N GLY A 36 0.28 13.35 2.89
CA GLY A 36 1.08 13.80 4.03
C GLY A 36 0.36 13.70 5.38
N ASN A 37 -0.96 13.85 5.39
CA ASN A 37 -1.77 13.71 6.61
C ASN A 37 -1.89 12.27 7.12
N MET A 38 -1.50 11.28 6.31
CA MET A 38 -1.58 9.85 6.62
C MET A 38 -0.21 9.23 6.97
N THR A 39 0.88 10.00 6.88
CA THR A 39 2.26 9.49 7.02
C THR A 39 2.45 8.68 8.30
N ALA A 40 2.09 9.24 9.46
CA ALA A 40 2.27 8.55 10.75
C ALA A 40 1.47 7.24 10.86
N GLN A 41 0.29 7.16 10.22
CA GLN A 41 -0.47 5.91 10.19
C GLN A 41 0.19 4.89 9.27
N LEU A 42 0.64 5.31 8.08
CA LEU A 42 1.30 4.44 7.11
C LEU A 42 2.60 3.84 7.67
N GLU A 43 3.37 4.59 8.45
CA GLU A 43 4.58 4.08 9.12
C GLU A 43 4.28 2.90 10.08
N ILE A 44 3.07 2.85 10.64
CA ILE A 44 2.66 1.78 11.58
C ILE A 44 1.97 0.64 10.84
N ILE A 45 1.04 0.95 9.93
CA ILE A 45 0.16 -0.06 9.31
C ILE A 45 0.70 -0.60 7.98
N TRP A 46 1.60 0.13 7.32
CA TRP A 46 2.23 -0.23 6.04
C TRP A 46 3.74 0.06 6.07
N PRO A 47 4.49 -0.50 7.04
CA PRO A 47 5.93 -0.30 7.15
C PRO A 47 6.67 -0.95 5.97
N ASN A 48 7.87 -0.43 5.71
CA ASN A 48 8.83 -1.07 4.81
C ASN A 48 9.69 -2.05 5.62
N VAL A 49 9.50 -3.36 5.38
CA VAL A 49 10.19 -4.46 6.08
C VAL A 49 10.91 -5.38 5.11
#